data_AF-A0A852TBF2-F1
#
_entry.id   AF-A0A852TBF2-F1
#
_cell.length_a   1.000
_cell.length_b   1.000
_cell.length_c   1.000
_cell.angle_alpha   90.00
_cell.angle_beta   90.00
_cell.angle_gamma   90.00
#
_symmetry.space_group_name_H-M   'P 1'
#
loop_
_entity.id
_entity.type
_entity.pdbx_description
1 polymer ?
#
loop_
_entity_poly.entity_id
_entity_poly.type
_entity_poly.pdbx_seq_one_letter_code
_entity_poly.pdbx_strand_id
1 'polypeptide(L)'
;MGLLQIQQNNELPGVNHKLYKSARMAIRKNTWKPLELQDLIHNGTMSKEMALFLCTCVKARLNIVVSGGTGAGKTTLVNALSTFIPKEERNLIGDVRGNDVREIFRKENKELDGFLATGHSSSPSNMIDRLEIIAYLEGMNRPINEIRNKIVGTIDIIVHLSRSNAGIRKITKITEVQGIKGENIVLRDIFTVNPLEGTY
;
A
#
# COMPACT_ATOMS: atom_id res chain seq x y z
N MET A 1 23.51 8.99 -18.54
CA MET A 1 22.61 9.98 -19.16
C MET A 1 22.36 9.55 -20.60
N GLY A 2 21.11 9.49 -21.03
CA GLY A 2 20.74 9.16 -22.41
C GLY A 2 19.24 8.93 -22.51
N LEU A 3 18.50 9.96 -22.90
CA LEU A 3 17.08 9.88 -23.25
C LEU A 3 17.00 9.47 -24.72
N LEU A 4 16.50 8.28 -25.01
CA LEU A 4 16.06 7.94 -26.36
C LEU A 4 14.69 8.59 -26.59
N GLN A 5 14.63 9.57 -27.50
CA GLN A 5 13.38 10.12 -28.02
C GLN A 5 12.97 9.34 -29.27
N ILE A 6 11.75 8.81 -29.29
CA ILE A 6 11.13 8.27 -30.49
C ILE A 6 10.05 9.28 -30.91
N GLN A 7 10.17 9.86 -32.10
CA GLN A 7 9.09 10.63 -32.74
C GLN A 7 8.26 9.67 -33.59
N GLN A 8 6.96 9.52 -33.28
CA GLN A 8 6.00 8.93 -34.20
C GLN A 8 5.15 10.04 -34.81
N ASN A 9 5.26 10.23 -36.12
CA ASN A 9 4.38 11.10 -36.90
C ASN A 9 3.19 10.27 -37.38
N ASN A 10 2.02 10.44 -36.78
CA ASN A 10 0.74 10.01 -37.35
C ASN A 10 -0.25 11.17 -37.20
N GLU A 11 -0.54 11.85 -38.32
CA GLU A 11 -1.55 12.91 -38.39
C GLU A 11 -2.93 12.28 -38.69
N LEU A 12 -3.91 12.52 -37.81
CA LEU A 12 -5.33 12.23 -38.07
C LEU A 12 -6.05 13.57 -38.28
N PRO A 13 -6.81 13.75 -39.39
CA PRO A 13 -7.47 15.01 -39.69
C PRO A 13 -8.65 15.26 -38.72
N GLY A 14 -8.67 16.45 -38.10
CA GLY A 14 -9.77 16.92 -37.24
C GLY A 14 -9.47 17.06 -35.74
N VAL A 15 -8.24 16.78 -35.29
CA VAL A 15 -7.86 16.87 -33.87
C VAL A 15 -7.05 18.13 -33.58
N ASN A 16 -7.45 18.87 -32.55
CA ASN A 16 -6.88 20.16 -32.17
C ASN A 16 -5.39 20.01 -31.73
N HIS A 17 -4.46 20.44 -32.58
CA HIS A 17 -3.00 20.21 -32.46
C HIS A 17 -2.31 20.79 -31.19
N LYS A 18 -3.01 21.57 -30.35
CA LYS A 18 -2.42 22.20 -29.16
C LYS A 18 -2.18 21.26 -27.97
N LEU A 19 -2.81 20.08 -27.93
CA LEU A 19 -2.70 19.15 -26.79
C LEU A 19 -1.53 18.16 -26.89
N TYR A 20 -0.93 17.95 -28.08
CA TYR A 20 0.05 16.89 -28.30
C TYR A 20 1.52 17.35 -28.37
N LYS A 21 1.82 18.65 -28.31
CA LYS A 21 3.21 19.16 -28.40
C LYS A 21 4.08 18.90 -27.16
N SER A 22 3.54 18.31 -26.11
CA SER A 22 4.24 18.10 -24.83
C SER A 22 3.91 16.77 -24.15
N ALA A 23 3.38 15.78 -24.87
CA ALA A 23 3.18 14.44 -24.34
C ALA A 23 4.55 13.78 -24.07
N ARG A 24 5.09 13.97 -22.87
CA ARG A 24 6.30 13.31 -22.39
C ARG A 24 5.92 11.98 -21.75
N MET A 25 6.06 10.89 -22.50
CA MET A 25 5.93 9.55 -21.95
C MET A 25 7.25 9.15 -21.28
N ALA A 26 7.28 9.10 -19.96
CA ALA A 26 8.43 8.63 -19.20
C ALA A 26 8.33 7.11 -19.01
N ILE A 27 9.08 6.35 -19.80
CA ILE A 27 9.21 4.90 -19.63
C ILE A 27 10.13 4.64 -18.43
N ARG A 28 9.58 4.16 -17.31
CA ARG A 28 10.38 3.61 -16.22
C ARG A 28 10.81 2.19 -16.57
N LYS A 29 12.11 1.98 -16.79
CA LYS A 29 12.68 0.62 -16.84
C LYS A 29 12.50 -0.01 -15.46
N ASN A 30 11.61 -0.99 -15.35
CA ASN A 30 11.57 -1.88 -14.19
C ASN A 30 12.82 -2.76 -14.23
N THR A 31 13.61 -2.74 -13.17
CA THR A 31 14.73 -3.67 -12.98
C THR A 31 14.17 -5.09 -12.95
N TRP A 32 14.71 -5.97 -13.79
CA TRP A 32 14.17 -7.31 -14.05
C TRP A 32 14.22 -8.28 -12.87
N LYS A 33 14.89 -7.90 -11.76
CA LYS A 33 14.89 -8.66 -10.50
C LYS A 33 13.98 -7.97 -9.47
N PRO A 34 12.86 -8.58 -9.07
CA PRO A 34 12.10 -8.12 -7.91
C PRO A 34 12.98 -8.09 -6.66
N LEU A 35 12.86 -7.05 -5.84
CA LEU A 35 13.61 -6.94 -4.58
C LEU A 35 13.13 -7.99 -3.59
N GLU A 36 14.07 -8.71 -2.99
CA GLU A 36 13.82 -9.66 -1.91
C GLU A 36 13.75 -8.94 -0.57
N LEU A 37 13.23 -9.62 0.47
CA LEU A 37 13.14 -9.02 1.79
C LEU A 37 14.53 -8.66 2.36
N GLN A 38 15.56 -9.48 2.08
CA GLN A 38 16.94 -9.17 2.45
C GLN A 38 17.45 -7.89 1.78
N ASP A 39 17.08 -7.64 0.52
CA ASP A 39 17.46 -6.41 -0.18
C ASP A 39 16.84 -5.19 0.49
N LEU A 40 15.59 -5.29 0.97
CA LEU A 40 14.92 -4.21 1.69
C LEU A 40 15.57 -3.91 3.05
N ILE A 41 16.06 -4.93 3.76
CA ILE A 41 16.85 -4.75 4.98
C ILE A 41 18.18 -4.07 4.64
N HIS A 42 18.91 -4.59 3.64
CA HIS A 42 20.21 -4.06 3.24
C HIS A 42 20.14 -2.59 2.78
N ASN A 43 19.07 -2.21 2.07
CA ASN A 43 18.81 -0.85 1.63
C ASN A 43 18.32 0.08 2.76
N GLY A 44 18.23 -0.42 3.99
CA GLY A 44 17.75 0.35 5.14
C GLY A 44 16.28 0.74 5.04
N THR A 45 15.45 -0.04 4.32
CA THR A 45 14.00 0.18 4.26
C THR A 45 13.31 -0.24 5.55
N MET A 46 13.79 -1.32 6.17
CA MET A 46 13.31 -1.83 7.46
C MET A 46 14.44 -2.48 8.24
N SER A 47 14.30 -2.62 9.56
CA SER A 47 15.23 -3.40 10.38
C SER A 47 15.00 -4.91 10.22
N LYS A 48 15.93 -5.73 10.74
CA LYS A 48 15.77 -7.20 10.77
C LYS A 48 14.58 -7.63 11.63
N GLU A 49 14.36 -6.93 12.73
CA GLU A 49 13.28 -7.17 13.68
C GLU A 49 11.93 -6.89 13.02
N MET A 50 11.81 -5.79 12.26
CA MET A 50 10.61 -5.49 11.47
C MET A 50 10.36 -6.56 10.40
N ALA A 51 11.40 -7.01 9.70
CA ALA A 51 11.28 -8.06 8.70
C ALA A 51 10.78 -9.37 9.32
N LEU A 52 11.35 -9.78 10.46
CA LEU A 52 10.91 -10.96 11.19
C LEU A 52 9.45 -10.85 11.66
N PHE A 53 9.08 -9.68 12.20
CA PHE A 53 7.71 -9.39 12.61
C PHE A 53 6.73 -9.53 11.44
N LEU A 54 7.00 -8.86 10.31
CA LEU A 54 6.13 -8.89 9.14
C LEU A 54 6.04 -10.29 8.51
N CYS A 55 7.14 -11.03 8.45
CA CYS A 55 7.11 -12.44 8.02
C CYS A 55 6.22 -13.29 8.93
N THR A 56 6.23 -13.02 10.24
CA THR A 56 5.39 -13.72 11.20
C THR A 56 3.92 -13.38 10.98
N CYS A 57 3.58 -12.11 10.79
CA CYS A 57 2.22 -11.68 10.44
C CYS A 57 1.70 -12.35 9.16
N VAL A 58 2.52 -12.40 8.11
CA VAL A 58 2.17 -13.05 6.85
C VAL A 58 1.91 -14.56 7.05
N LYS A 59 2.79 -15.26 7.76
CA LYS A 59 2.62 -16.69 8.06
C LYS A 59 1.40 -16.98 8.94
N ALA A 60 1.06 -16.05 9.83
CA ALA A 60 -0.13 -16.10 10.66
C ALA A 60 -1.42 -15.71 9.90
N ARG A 61 -1.33 -15.41 8.60
CA ARG A 61 -2.45 -14.99 7.75
C ARG A 61 -3.15 -13.72 8.25
N LEU A 62 -2.38 -12.79 8.82
CA LEU A 62 -2.92 -11.47 9.13
C LEU A 62 -3.14 -10.66 7.85
N ASN A 63 -4.18 -9.84 7.87
CA ASN A 63 -4.56 -8.92 6.82
C ASN A 63 -3.75 -7.63 6.95
N ILE A 64 -2.88 -7.38 5.96
CA ILE A 64 -1.90 -6.30 6.00
C ILE A 64 -2.18 -5.27 4.92
N VAL A 65 -2.34 -4.00 5.31
CA VAL A 65 -2.39 -2.86 4.39
C VAL A 65 -1.06 -2.12 4.40
N VAL A 66 -0.38 -2.12 3.26
CA VAL A 66 0.85 -1.36 3.04
C VAL A 66 0.50 0.01 2.49
N SER A 67 0.67 1.05 3.31
CA SER A 67 0.28 2.42 3.03
C SER A 67 1.47 3.35 2.79
N GLY A 68 1.22 4.54 2.21
CA GLY A 68 2.26 5.54 1.94
C GLY A 68 2.07 6.33 0.63
N GLY A 69 2.90 7.35 0.43
CA GLY A 69 2.87 8.22 -0.76
C GLY A 69 3.26 7.52 -2.08
N THR A 70 3.17 8.27 -3.18
CA THR A 70 3.59 7.78 -4.51
C THR A 70 5.10 7.54 -4.54
N GLY A 71 5.51 6.36 -5.01
CA GLY A 71 6.93 6.00 -5.09
C GLY A 71 7.59 5.61 -3.75
N ALA A 72 6.81 5.49 -2.67
CA ALA A 72 7.29 5.06 -1.35
C ALA A 72 7.74 3.60 -1.28
N GLY A 73 7.38 2.77 -2.27
CA GLY A 73 7.80 1.36 -2.34
C GLY A 73 6.76 0.34 -1.87
N LYS A 74 5.48 0.73 -1.74
CA LYS A 74 4.38 -0.15 -1.30
C LYS A 74 4.31 -1.48 -2.05
N THR A 75 4.21 -1.42 -3.38
CA THR A 75 4.14 -2.61 -4.25
C THR A 75 5.40 -3.45 -4.14
N THR A 76 6.56 -2.83 -3.96
CA THR A 76 7.82 -3.55 -3.75
C THR A 76 7.78 -4.35 -2.45
N LEU A 77 7.32 -3.75 -1.35
CA LEU A 77 7.20 -4.44 -0.07
C LEU A 77 6.17 -5.58 -0.14
N VAL A 78 4.99 -5.33 -0.72
CA VAL A 78 3.96 -6.36 -0.90
C VAL A 78 4.49 -7.52 -1.73
N ASN A 79 5.20 -7.25 -2.83
CA ASN A 79 5.79 -8.29 -3.65
C ASN A 79 6.81 -9.12 -2.85
N ALA A 80 7.70 -8.48 -2.09
CA ALA A 80 8.67 -9.18 -1.25
C ALA A 80 7.98 -10.05 -0.18
N LEU A 81 6.97 -9.52 0.53
CA LEU A 81 6.21 -10.26 1.54
C LEU A 81 5.38 -11.40 0.94
N SER A 82 4.80 -11.20 -0.25
CA SER A 82 3.99 -12.23 -0.91
C SER A 82 4.78 -13.50 -1.24
N THR A 83 6.10 -13.42 -1.35
CA THR A 83 6.95 -14.60 -1.61
C THR A 83 6.87 -15.63 -0.49
N PHE A 84 6.50 -15.23 0.73
CA PHE A 84 6.32 -16.10 1.89
C PHE A 84 4.95 -16.79 1.93
N ILE A 85 4.05 -16.47 0.99
CA ILE A 85 2.71 -17.06 0.87
C ILE A 85 2.72 -18.05 -0.31
N PRO A 86 2.17 -19.28 -0.17
CA PRO A 86 1.94 -20.19 -1.30
C PRO A 86 1.15 -19.50 -2.42
N LYS A 87 1.46 -19.78 -3.69
CA LYS A 87 0.86 -19.02 -4.81
C LYS A 87 -0.66 -19.14 -4.86
N GLU A 88 -1.18 -20.29 -4.47
CA GLU A 88 -2.59 -20.67 -4.47
C GLU A 88 -3.37 -19.96 -3.35
N GLU A 89 -2.68 -19.46 -2.32
CA GLU A 89 -3.25 -18.80 -1.15
C GLU A 89 -3.05 -17.27 -1.16
N ARG A 90 -2.35 -16.73 -2.17
CA ARG A 90 -2.03 -15.31 -2.26
C ARG A 90 -3.27 -14.48 -2.58
N ASN A 91 -3.81 -13.82 -1.56
CA ASN A 91 -4.81 -12.78 -1.73
C ASN A 91 -4.11 -11.41 -1.82
N LEU A 92 -3.73 -11.00 -3.04
CA LEU A 92 -3.09 -9.70 -3.27
C LEU A 92 -4.10 -8.70 -3.83
N ILE A 93 -4.25 -7.60 -3.11
CA ILE A 93 -5.08 -6.48 -3.52
C ILE A 93 -4.16 -5.34 -3.94
N GLY A 94 -4.48 -4.70 -5.07
CA GLY A 94 -3.72 -3.60 -5.63
C GLY A 94 -3.75 -2.34 -4.75
N ASP A 95 -3.75 -1.17 -5.37
CA ASP A 95 -3.94 0.08 -4.63
C ASP A 95 -5.43 0.23 -4.34
N VAL A 96 -5.82 0.03 -3.07
CA VAL A 96 -7.23 0.03 -2.63
C VAL A 96 -7.88 1.35 -2.98
N ARG A 97 -8.76 1.31 -4.00
CA ARG A 97 -9.49 2.45 -4.53
C ARG A 97 -10.89 2.02 -4.93
N GLY A 98 -11.84 2.95 -4.86
CA GLY A 98 -13.20 2.78 -5.37
C GLY A 98 -13.77 1.38 -5.12
N ASN A 99 -14.06 0.66 -6.22
CA ASN A 99 -14.67 -0.67 -6.22
C ASN A 99 -13.92 -1.74 -5.38
N ASP A 100 -12.61 -1.63 -5.14
CA ASP A 100 -11.84 -2.61 -4.35
C ASP A 100 -12.36 -2.69 -2.91
N VAL A 101 -12.81 -1.56 -2.37
CA VAL A 101 -13.38 -1.50 -1.02
C VAL A 101 -14.70 -2.27 -0.97
N ARG A 102 -15.51 -2.25 -2.03
CA ARG A 102 -16.70 -3.11 -2.06
C ARG A 102 -16.33 -4.59 -2.08
N GLU A 103 -15.27 -4.98 -2.78
CA GLU A 103 -14.83 -6.37 -2.79
C GLU A 103 -14.33 -6.82 -1.41
N ILE A 104 -13.45 -6.03 -0.79
CA ILE A 104 -12.93 -6.29 0.56
C ILE A 104 -14.08 -6.33 1.57
N PHE A 105 -15.05 -5.43 1.48
CA PHE A 105 -16.07 -5.31 2.52
C PHE A 105 -17.31 -6.18 2.28
N ARG A 106 -17.49 -6.74 1.07
CA ARG A 106 -18.57 -7.71 0.78
C ARG A 106 -18.21 -9.15 1.11
N LYS A 107 -16.92 -9.50 1.06
CA LYS A 107 -16.47 -10.84 1.44
C LYS A 107 -16.66 -11.07 2.94
N GLU A 108 -17.03 -12.30 3.29
CA GLU A 108 -17.02 -12.74 4.68
C GLU A 108 -15.58 -12.70 5.19
N ASN A 109 -15.37 -12.38 6.48
CA ASN A 109 -14.01 -12.13 6.98
C ASN A 109 -13.07 -13.33 6.71
N LYS A 110 -13.58 -14.57 6.84
CA LYS A 110 -12.83 -15.81 6.55
C LYS A 110 -12.37 -15.96 5.10
N GLU A 111 -13.02 -15.28 4.14
CA GLU A 111 -12.62 -15.31 2.73
C GLU A 111 -11.50 -14.29 2.41
N LEU A 112 -11.13 -13.47 3.39
CA LEU A 112 -10.13 -12.42 3.24
C LEU A 112 -8.83 -12.71 3.97
N ASP A 113 -8.81 -13.65 4.91
CA ASP A 113 -7.65 -13.96 5.74
C ASP A 113 -6.35 -14.06 4.93
N GLY A 114 -5.32 -13.34 5.40
CA GLY A 114 -3.98 -13.32 4.84
C GLY A 114 -3.80 -12.40 3.64
N PHE A 115 -4.70 -11.44 3.40
CA PHE A 115 -4.51 -10.53 2.26
C PHE A 115 -3.38 -9.53 2.49
N LEU A 116 -2.71 -9.17 1.39
CA LEU A 116 -1.80 -8.03 1.33
C LEU A 116 -2.37 -6.99 0.37
N ALA A 117 -2.59 -5.78 0.85
CA ALA A 117 -3.11 -4.68 0.05
C ALA A 117 -2.13 -3.50 0.02
N THR A 118 -2.23 -2.64 -0.99
CA THR A 118 -1.57 -1.33 -0.96
C THR A 118 -2.58 -0.20 -0.85
N GLY A 119 -2.19 0.92 -0.24
CA GLY A 119 -3.06 2.10 -0.16
C GLY A 119 -2.28 3.41 -0.18
N HIS A 120 -2.81 4.43 -0.85
CA HIS A 120 -2.23 5.77 -0.75
C HIS A 120 -2.70 6.47 0.53
N SER A 121 -1.75 6.84 1.41
CA SER A 121 -2.04 7.68 2.59
C SER A 121 -0.77 8.40 3.06
N SER A 122 -0.96 9.37 3.95
CA SER A 122 0.08 10.14 4.67
C SER A 122 0.38 9.61 6.07
N SER A 123 -0.46 8.72 6.59
CA SER A 123 -0.29 8.05 7.88
C SER A 123 -1.16 6.79 7.96
N PRO A 124 -0.96 5.92 8.97
CA PRO A 124 -1.89 4.83 9.28
C PRO A 124 -3.31 5.32 9.57
N SER A 125 -3.48 6.37 10.38
CA SER A 125 -4.79 6.94 10.69
C SER A 125 -5.50 7.47 9.44
N ASN A 126 -4.78 8.19 8.58
CA ASN A 126 -5.36 8.66 7.31
C ASN A 126 -5.67 7.52 6.34
N MET A 127 -5.04 6.35 6.48
CA MET A 127 -5.45 5.17 5.73
C MET A 127 -6.83 4.69 6.19
N ILE A 128 -7.09 4.66 7.49
CA ILE A 128 -8.40 4.35 8.06
C ILE A 128 -9.45 5.36 7.57
N ASP A 129 -9.17 6.66 7.71
CA ASP A 129 -10.08 7.73 7.27
C ASP A 129 -10.43 7.59 5.78
N ARG A 130 -9.43 7.26 4.95
CA ARG A 130 -9.65 7.02 3.52
C ARG A 130 -10.51 5.81 3.24
N LEU A 131 -10.30 4.69 3.94
CA LEU A 131 -11.14 3.50 3.77
C LEU A 131 -12.58 3.77 4.16
N GLU A 132 -12.80 4.52 5.23
CA GLU A 132 -14.12 4.95 5.68
C GLU A 132 -14.82 5.82 4.62
N ILE A 133 -14.12 6.82 4.09
CA ILE A 133 -14.64 7.70 3.01
C ILE A 133 -14.95 6.89 1.75
N ILE A 134 -14.04 6.00 1.32
CA ILE A 134 -14.26 5.19 0.11
C ILE A 134 -15.46 4.26 0.32
N ALA A 135 -15.56 3.57 1.46
CA ALA A 135 -16.68 2.70 1.76
C ALA A 135 -18.03 3.45 1.67
N TYR A 136 -18.08 4.66 2.22
CA TYR A 136 -19.25 5.53 2.14
C TYR A 136 -19.59 5.92 0.69
N LEU A 137 -18.61 6.43 -0.07
CA LEU A 137 -18.80 6.87 -1.47
C LEU A 137 -19.17 5.73 -2.42
N GLU A 138 -18.70 4.53 -2.13
CA GLU A 138 -19.02 3.32 -2.89
C GLU A 138 -20.42 2.76 -2.61
N GLY A 139 -21.23 3.49 -1.83
CA GLY A 139 -22.62 3.15 -1.58
C GLY A 139 -22.77 2.02 -0.57
N MET A 140 -21.81 1.81 0.34
CA MET A 140 -22.12 1.10 1.59
C MET A 140 -23.06 1.99 2.39
N ASN A 141 -24.36 1.87 2.12
CA ASN A 141 -25.42 2.61 2.80
C ASN A 141 -25.65 2.03 4.21
N ARG A 142 -24.59 2.04 5.03
CA ARG A 142 -24.54 1.52 6.40
C ARG A 142 -24.16 2.66 7.35
N PRO A 143 -24.64 2.62 8.61
CA PRO A 143 -24.16 3.53 9.64
C PRO A 143 -22.63 3.52 9.76
N ILE A 144 -22.03 4.66 10.09
CA ILE A 144 -20.56 4.79 10.15
C ILE A 144 -19.91 3.80 11.10
N ASN A 145 -20.59 3.48 12.21
CA ASN A 145 -20.13 2.51 13.19
C ASN A 145 -20.04 1.10 12.60
N GLU A 146 -20.94 0.72 11.68
CA GLU A 146 -20.85 -0.57 10.97
C GLU A 146 -19.66 -0.61 10.01
N ILE A 147 -19.41 0.48 9.28
CA ILE A 147 -18.24 0.59 8.40
C ILE A 147 -16.97 0.44 9.23
N ARG A 148 -16.86 1.14 10.36
CA ARG A 148 -15.72 1.05 11.27
C ARG A 148 -15.56 -0.35 11.86
N ASN A 149 -16.65 -0.99 12.30
CA ASN A 149 -16.63 -2.38 12.77
C ASN A 149 -16.12 -3.32 11.67
N LYS A 150 -16.52 -3.10 10.42
CA LYS A 150 -16.03 -3.90 9.30
C LYS A 150 -14.55 -3.64 9.02
N ILE A 151 -14.07 -2.39 9.07
CA ILE A 151 -12.64 -2.06 8.97
C ILE A 151 -11.84 -2.83 10.04
N VAL A 152 -12.24 -2.70 11.30
CA VAL A 152 -11.58 -3.33 12.46
C VAL A 152 -11.58 -4.85 12.35
N GLY A 153 -12.69 -5.45 11.92
CA GLY A 153 -12.79 -6.90 11.74
C GLY A 153 -12.09 -7.43 10.50
N THR A 154 -11.54 -6.56 9.64
CA THR A 154 -10.92 -6.95 8.36
C THR A 154 -9.42 -6.65 8.30
N ILE A 155 -8.94 -5.58 8.93
CA ILE A 155 -7.55 -5.15 8.83
C ILE A 155 -6.86 -5.36 10.17
N ASP A 156 -5.77 -6.12 10.19
CA ASP A 156 -4.99 -6.38 11.41
C ASP A 156 -3.83 -5.40 11.54
N ILE A 157 -3.05 -5.22 10.46
CA ILE A 157 -1.81 -4.46 10.45
C ILE A 157 -1.79 -3.44 9.32
N ILE A 158 -1.34 -2.23 9.62
CA ILE A 158 -1.01 -1.19 8.66
C ILE A 158 0.49 -0.93 8.69
N VAL A 159 1.17 -1.15 7.58
CA VAL A 159 2.59 -0.82 7.40
C VAL A 159 2.68 0.48 6.62
N HIS A 160 3.26 1.53 7.18
CA HIS A 160 3.37 2.82 6.52
C HIS A 160 4.79 3.08 6.02
N LEU A 161 4.93 3.35 4.72
CA LEU A 161 6.19 3.74 4.10
C LEU A 161 6.23 5.21 3.76
N SER A 162 7.37 5.83 4.03
CA SER A 162 7.72 7.14 3.53
C SER A 162 8.91 7.06 2.58
N ARG A 163 9.05 8.10 1.75
CA ARG A 163 10.25 8.36 0.97
C ARG A 163 10.81 9.70 1.40
N SER A 164 12.04 9.71 1.92
CA SER A 164 12.71 10.94 2.30
C SER A 164 13.13 11.76 1.07
N ASN A 165 13.50 13.02 1.27
CA ASN A 165 14.00 13.89 0.20
C ASN A 165 15.29 13.35 -0.44
N ALA A 166 16.10 12.61 0.32
CA ALA A 166 17.27 11.89 -0.19
C ALA A 166 16.91 10.67 -1.06
N GLY A 167 15.62 10.39 -1.23
CA GLY A 167 15.12 9.30 -2.07
C GLY A 167 15.05 7.94 -1.36
N ILE A 168 15.50 7.86 -0.11
CA ILE A 168 15.50 6.65 0.71
C ILE A 168 14.06 6.31 1.10
N ARG A 169 13.67 5.05 0.91
CA ARG A 169 12.36 4.53 1.30
C ARG A 169 12.49 3.85 2.66
N LYS A 170 11.58 4.12 3.58
CA LYS A 170 11.58 3.52 4.92
C LYS A 170 10.18 3.19 5.38
N ILE A 171 10.04 2.06 6.07
CA ILE A 171 8.90 1.83 6.95
C ILE A 171 9.02 2.81 8.12
N THR A 172 8.07 3.72 8.27
CA THR A 172 8.07 4.67 9.39
C THR A 172 7.17 4.23 10.52
N LYS A 173 6.14 3.43 10.21
CA LYS A 173 5.24 2.84 11.20
C LYS A 173 4.83 1.44 10.82
N ILE A 174 4.75 0.58 11.82
CA ILE A 174 3.96 -0.66 11.77
C ILE A 174 2.93 -0.54 12.87
N THR A 175 1.67 -0.47 12.48
CA THR A 175 0.55 -0.10 13.33
C THR A 175 -0.47 -1.21 13.34
N GLU A 176 -0.92 -1.60 14.53
CA GLU A 176 -1.98 -2.58 14.73
C GLU A 176 -3.33 -1.88 14.86
N VAL A 177 -4.37 -2.47 14.27
CA VAL A 177 -5.75 -2.03 14.44
C VAL A 177 -6.34 -2.81 15.61
N GLN A 178 -6.65 -2.12 16.71
CA GLN A 178 -7.01 -2.78 17.98
C GLN A 178 -8.51 -2.97 18.17
N GLY A 179 -9.33 -2.08 17.64
CA GLY A 179 -10.74 -2.04 17.99
C GLY A 179 -11.37 -0.67 17.81
N ILE A 180 -12.52 -0.48 18.46
CA ILE A 180 -13.23 0.80 18.53
C ILE A 180 -13.30 1.25 19.99
N LYS A 181 -13.05 2.53 20.25
CA LYS A 181 -13.28 3.19 21.55
C LYS A 181 -14.10 4.44 21.34
N GLY A 182 -15.33 4.42 21.86
CA GLY A 182 -16.32 5.46 21.56
C GLY A 182 -16.64 5.43 20.07
N GLU A 183 -16.36 6.53 19.38
CA GLU A 183 -16.59 6.63 17.94
C GLU A 183 -15.33 6.35 17.10
N ASN A 184 -14.16 6.22 17.72
CA ASN A 184 -12.89 6.17 16.99
C ASN A 184 -12.30 4.76 16.92
N ILE A 185 -11.74 4.41 15.76
CA ILE A 185 -10.89 3.22 15.64
C ILE A 185 -9.58 3.47 16.40
N VAL A 186 -9.21 2.52 17.26
CA VAL A 186 -7.99 2.56 18.07
C VAL A 186 -6.85 1.90 17.30
N LEU A 187 -5.74 2.63 17.18
CA LEU A 187 -4.52 2.18 16.56
C LEU A 187 -3.39 2.12 17.58
N ARG A 188 -2.51 1.13 17.46
CA ARG A 188 -1.31 0.99 18.30
C ARG A 188 -0.07 0.84 17.42
N ASP A 189 0.86 1.79 17.52
CA ASP A 189 2.14 1.70 16.83
C ASP A 189 3.02 0.66 17.54
N ILE A 190 3.32 -0.44 16.85
CA ILE A 190 4.27 -1.48 17.31
C ILE A 190 5.70 -1.01 17.03
N PHE A 191 5.90 -0.38 15.89
CA PHE A 191 7.17 0.23 15.50
C PHE A 191 6.94 1.67 15.05
N THR A 192 7.84 2.57 15.45
CA THR A 192 7.89 3.96 14.99
C THR A 192 9.33 4.34 14.67
N VAL A 193 9.54 4.96 13.51
CA VAL A 193 10.86 5.39 13.03
C VAL A 193 10.75 6.81 12.52
N ASN A 194 11.69 7.66 12.94
CA ASN A 194 11.83 8.97 12.37
C ASN A 194 12.42 8.86 10.95
N PRO A 195 11.70 9.28 9.89
CA PRO A 195 12.20 9.17 8.52
C PRO A 195 13.44 10.03 8.26
N LEU A 196 13.77 10.98 9.15
CA LEU A 196 14.94 11.85 9.06
C LEU A 196 16.18 11.26 9.76
N GLU A 197 16.00 10.29 10.66
CA GLU A 197 17.12 9.61 11.31
C GLU A 197 17.76 8.58 10.36
N GLY A 198 19.05 8.25 10.59
CA GLY A 198 19.92 7.40 9.75
C GLY A 198 19.44 5.95 9.59
N THR A 199 20.27 5.04 9.08
CA THR A 199 19.87 3.61 8.95
C THR A 199 19.50 2.99 10.30
N TYR A 200 18.74 1.90 10.24
CA TYR A 200 18.40 1.07 11.40
C TYR A 200 19.65 0.48 12.06
#